data_AF-A0A8T5Y635-F1
#
_entry.id   AF-A0A8T5Y635-F1
#
_cell.length_a   1.000
_cell.length_b   1.000
_cell.length_c   1.000
_cell.angle_alpha   90.00
_cell.angle_beta   90.00
_cell.angle_gamma   90.00
#
_symmetry.space_group_name_H-M   'P 1'
#
loop_
_entity.id
_entity.type
_entity.pdbx_description
1 polymer ?
#
loop_
_entity_poly.entity_id
_entity_poly.type
_entity_poly.pdbx_seq_one_letter_code
_entity_poly.pdbx_strand_id
1 'polypeptide(L)' 'MDAIAKLNQMPLRHPLYGKGKWENIGLRVLPVDNYLTFYLPVESRKTVAVIRIMYGGRNVDEQLNRLDV' A
#
# COMPACT_ATOMS: atom_id res chain seq x y z
N MET A 1 0.84 -4.15 14.72
CA MET A 1 2.05 -3.57 14.07
C MET A 1 2.85 -4.64 13.30
N ASP A 2 2.88 -5.89 13.76
CA ASP A 2 3.65 -6.99 13.16
C ASP A 2 3.36 -7.26 11.67
N ALA A 3 2.14 -7.03 11.20
CA ALA A 3 1.78 -7.26 9.81
C ALA A 3 2.58 -6.37 8.83
N ILE A 4 2.79 -5.10 9.18
CA ILE A 4 3.55 -4.15 8.35
C ILE A 4 5.04 -4.47 8.42
N ALA A 5 5.55 -4.86 9.59
CA ALA A 5 6.95 -5.28 9.75
C ALA A 5 7.32 -6.47 8.86
N LYS A 6 6.37 -7.39 8.61
CA LYS A 6 6.51 -8.54 7.72
C LYS A 6 6.48 -8.20 6.22
N LEU A 7 6.31 -6.94 5.83
CA LEU A 7 6.34 -6.56 4.41
C LEU A 7 7.74 -6.74 3.78
N ASN A 8 8.80 -6.79 4.58
CA ASN A 8 10.15 -7.10 4.11
C ASN A 8 10.31 -8.53 3.53
N GLN A 9 9.41 -9.45 3.88
CA GLN A 9 9.40 -10.83 3.38
C GLN A 9 8.34 -10.96 2.30
N MET A 10 8.68 -11.37 1.06
CA MET A 10 7.70 -11.52 -0.04
C MET A 10 6.77 -10.29 -0.22
N PRO A 11 7.31 -9.08 -0.48
CA PRO A 11 6.51 -7.85 -0.57
C PRO A 11 5.49 -7.87 -1.71
N LEU A 12 5.63 -8.76 -2.70
CA LEU A 12 4.72 -8.90 -3.84
C LEU A 12 3.49 -9.78 -3.55
N ARG A 13 3.34 -10.33 -2.33
CA ARG A 13 2.27 -11.29 -1.99
C ARG A 13 0.88 -10.68 -1.85
N HIS A 14 0.78 -9.37 -1.58
CA HIS A 14 -0.51 -8.70 -1.40
C HIS A 14 -1.00 -8.09 -2.71
N PRO A 15 -2.32 -8.01 -2.93
CA PRO A 15 -2.88 -7.59 -4.20
C PRO A 15 -2.48 -6.16 -4.59
N LEU A 16 -2.38 -5.93 -5.89
CA LEU A 16 -2.30 -4.59 -6.45
C LEU A 16 -3.60 -3.83 -6.15
N TYR A 17 -3.48 -2.52 -5.97
CA TYR A 17 -4.60 -1.62 -5.92
C TYR A 17 -4.99 -1.24 -7.35
N GLY A 18 -5.91 -2.02 -7.93
CA GLY A 18 -6.31 -1.98 -9.35
C GLY A 18 -7.21 -0.81 -9.75
N LYS A 19 -6.94 0.41 -9.27
CA LYS A 19 -7.73 1.60 -9.65
C LYS A 19 -6.83 2.72 -10.20
N GLY A 20 -7.20 3.25 -11.36
CA GLY A 20 -6.58 4.44 -11.94
C GLY A 20 -5.07 4.32 -12.12
N LYS A 21 -4.32 5.38 -11.78
CA LYS A 21 -2.85 5.42 -11.91
C LYS A 21 -2.11 4.42 -11.01
N TRP A 22 -2.76 3.94 -9.95
CA TRP A 22 -2.10 3.16 -8.90
C TRP A 22 -1.70 1.76 -9.34
N GLU A 23 -2.45 1.16 -10.26
CA GLU A 23 -2.13 -0.16 -10.81
C GLU A 23 -0.83 -0.13 -11.61
N ASN A 24 -0.68 0.87 -12.49
CA ASN A 24 0.54 1.07 -13.29
C ASN A 24 1.78 1.38 -12.42
N ILE A 25 1.59 2.01 -11.26
CA ILE A 25 2.66 2.32 -10.30
C ILE A 25 3.01 1.09 -9.43
N GLY A 26 2.20 0.03 -9.47
CA GLY A 26 2.44 -1.18 -8.68
C GLY A 26 2.03 -1.04 -7.21
N LEU A 27 1.14 -0.10 -6.89
CA LEU A 27 0.67 0.14 -5.52
C LEU A 27 -0.01 -1.12 -4.98
N ARG A 28 0.34 -1.56 -3.78
CA ARG A 28 -0.24 -2.73 -3.12
C ARG A 28 -0.98 -2.33 -1.85
N VAL A 29 -1.96 -3.15 -1.47
CA VAL A 29 -2.78 -2.92 -0.28
C VAL A 29 -2.71 -4.10 0.70
N LEU A 30 -2.46 -3.79 1.97
CA LEU A 30 -2.51 -4.72 3.09
C LEU A 30 -3.55 -4.22 4.11
N PRO A 31 -4.68 -4.94 4.29
CA PRO A 31 -5.60 -4.71 5.40
C PRO A 31 -4.95 -5.11 6.74
N VAL A 32 -5.07 -4.24 7.75
CA VAL A 32 -4.64 -4.50 9.13
C VAL A 32 -5.72 -3.98 10.07
N ASP A 33 -6.48 -4.88 10.67
CA ASP A 33 -7.68 -4.56 11.47
C ASP A 33 -8.62 -3.64 10.68
N ASN A 34 -8.91 -2.45 11.22
CA ASN A 34 -9.76 -1.44 10.58
C ASN A 34 -9.00 -0.47 9.67
N TYR A 35 -7.73 -0.75 9.34
CA TYR A 35 -6.87 0.12 8.54
C TYR A 35 -6.45 -0.55 7.23
N LEU A 36 -6.15 0.28 6.24
CA LEU A 36 -5.54 -0.11 4.97
C LEU A 36 -4.15 0.51 4.90
N THR A 37 -3.16 -0.34 4.65
CA THR A 37 -1.77 0.06 4.41
C THR A 37 -1.47 -0.04 2.92
N PHE A 38 -1.15 1.08 2.30
CA PHE A 38 -0.72 1.16 0.91
C PHE A 38 0.80 1.26 0.83
N TYR A 39 1.41 0.43 0.01
CA TYR A 39 2.87 0.35 -0.07
C TYR A 39 3.38 0.01 -1.47
N LEU A 40 4.66 0.32 -1.71
CA LEU A 40 5.39 -0.01 -2.92
C LEU A 40 6.64 -0.85 -2.58
N PRO A 41 6.83 -2.02 -3.20
CA PRO A 41 8.11 -2.73 -3.19
C PRO A 41 9.13 -1.95 -4.04
N VAL A 42 10.31 -1.70 -3.49
CA VAL A 42 11.47 -1.18 -4.22
C VAL A 42 12.50 -2.31 -4.33
N GLU A 43 12.34 -3.15 -5.36
CA GLU A 43 13.11 -4.39 -5.52
C GLU A 43 14.63 -4.14 -5.59
N SER A 44 15.06 -3.09 -6.30
CA SER A 44 16.47 -2.72 -6.42
C SER A 44 17.14 -2.43 -5.08
N ARG A 45 16.37 -1.92 -4.10
CA ARG A 45 16.85 -1.60 -2.75
C ARG A 45 16.48 -2.65 -1.71
N LYS A 46 15.71 -3.68 -2.10
CA LYS A 46 15.10 -4.67 -1.20
C LYS A 46 14.33 -4.01 -0.03
N THR A 47 13.68 -2.88 -0.32
CA THR A 47 12.95 -2.08 0.68
C THR A 47 11.47 -2.02 0.32
N VAL A 48 10.63 -1.79 1.33
CA VAL A 48 9.22 -1.46 1.14
C VAL A 48 8.99 -0.01 1.56
N ALA A 49 8.44 0.79 0.65
CA ALA A 49 7.99 2.15 0.95
C ALA A 49 6.51 2.10 1.35
N VAL A 50 6.21 2.39 2.61
CA VAL A 50 4.82 2.58 3.06
C VAL A 50 4.39 3.99 2.64
N ILE A 51 3.40 4.05 1.75
CA ILE A 51 2.94 5.31 1.15
C ILE A 51 1.88 5.97 2.03
N ARG A 52 0.91 5.17 2.51
CA ARG A 52 -0.20 5.69 3.32
C ARG A 52 -0.81 4.61 4.20
N ILE A 53 -1.13 4.97 5.43
CA ILE A 53 -1.97 4.16 6.33
C ILE A 53 -3.23 4.96 6.63
N MET A 54 -4.39 4.35 6.46
CA MET A 54 -5.66 5.03 6.73
C MET A 54 -6.75 4.09 7.20
N TYR A 55 -7.67 4.61 8.03
CA TYR A 55 -8.88 3.88 8.40
C TYR A 55 -9.67 3.47 7.15
N GLY A 56 -10.04 2.19 7.07
CA GLY A 56 -10.66 1.57 5.90
C GLY A 56 -12.08 2.05 5.61
N GLY A 57 -12.77 2.62 6.61
CA GLY A 57 -14.08 3.24 6.41
C GLY A 57 -14.03 4.65 5.78
N ARG A 58 -12.84 5.18 5.45
CA ARG A 58 -12.71 6.44 4.70
C ARG A 58 -12.89 6.21 3.21
N ASN A 59 -13.22 7.28 2.47
CA ASN A 59 -13.20 7.27 1.01
C ASN A 59 -11.77 7.08 0.50
N VAL A 60 -11.39 5.84 0.17
CA VAL A 60 -10.03 5.47 -0.25
C VAL A 60 -9.58 6.25 -1.48
N ASP A 61 -10.46 6.40 -2.47
CA ASP A 61 -10.13 7.06 -3.74
C ASP A 61 -9.79 8.54 -3.50
N GLU A 62 -10.63 9.24 -2.71
CA GLU A 62 -10.36 10.63 -2.32
C GLU A 62 -9.05 10.75 -1.52
N GLN A 63 -8.83 9.84 -0.57
CA GLN A 63 -7.64 9.83 0.25
C GLN A 63 -6.36 9.56 -0.54
N LEU A 64 -6.41 8.74 -1.58
CA LEU A 64 -5.26 8.50 -2.47
C LEU A 64 -5.04 9.65 -3.44
N ASN A 65 -6.10 10.25 -3.99
CA ASN A 65 -6.00 11.38 -4.91
C ASN A 65 -5.40 12.65 -4.27
N ARG A 66 -5.44 12.76 -2.94
CA ARG A 66 -4.77 13.83 -2.17
C ARG A 66 -3.28 13.62 -1.98
N LEU A 67 -2.73 12.49 -2.41
CA LEU A 67 -1.29 12.30 -2.41
C LEU A 67 -0.69 12.98 -3.64
N ASP A 68 0.22 13.93 -3.41
CA ASP A 68 1.04 14.55 -4.46
C ASP A 68 2.16 13.58 -4.87
N VAL A 69 1.79 12.48 -5.54
CA VAL A 69 2.70 11.46 -6.10
C VAL A 69 2.63 11.45 -7.61
#